data_AF-A0A538S5D9-F1
#
_entry.id   AF-A0A538S5D9-F1
#
_cell.length_a   1.000
_cell.length_b   1.000
_cell.length_c   1.000
_cell.angle_alpha   90.00
_cell.angle_beta   90.00
_cell.angle_gamma   90.00
#
_symmetry.space_group_name_H-M   'P 1'
#
loop_
_entity.id
_entity.type
_entity.pdbx_description
1 polymer ?
#
loop_
_entity_poly.entity_id
_entity_poly.type
_entity_poly.pdbx_seq_one_letter_code
_entity_poly.pdbx_strand_id
1 'polypeptide(L)'
;MRSLRQRAGFGRPHQLLTLEVARGRQLGVAGIIVNETSVPRTIAEETNVDELRRRAHVPVLAVVPYQELPTHEIPAALAALDWGRLER
;
A
#
# COMPACT_ATOMS: atom_id res chain seq x y z
N MET A 1 -14.00 -30.58 12.21
CA MET A 1 -14.22 -29.63 11.09
C MET A 1 -14.29 -28.21 11.63
N ARG A 2 -13.23 -27.41 11.48
CA ARG A 2 -13.24 -25.98 11.88
C ARG A 2 -13.60 -25.15 10.65
N SER A 3 -14.82 -24.60 10.68
CA SER A 3 -15.35 -23.67 9.69
C SER A 3 -14.60 -22.34 9.77
N LEU A 4 -13.74 -22.05 8.78
CA LEU A 4 -13.13 -20.75 8.58
C LEU A 4 -14.18 -19.83 7.92
N ARG A 5 -15.02 -19.22 8.76
CA ARG A 5 -15.86 -18.10 8.36
C ARG A 5 -14.95 -16.89 8.09
N GLN A 6 -14.61 -16.69 6.81
CA GLN A 6 -13.99 -15.48 6.31
C GLN A 6 -14.89 -14.28 6.68
N ARG A 7 -14.45 -13.43 7.62
CA ARG A 7 -15.09 -12.13 7.89
C ARG A 7 -14.76 -11.20 6.72
N ALA A 8 -15.75 -11.00 5.86
CA ALA A 8 -15.72 -9.99 4.82
C ALA A 8 -15.66 -8.58 5.46
N GLY A 9 -14.76 -7.75 4.94
CA GLY A 9 -14.58 -6.36 5.36
C GLY A 9 -13.10 -6.01 5.57
N PHE A 10 -12.23 -6.30 4.61
CA PHE A 10 -10.83 -5.88 4.69
C PHE A 10 -10.40 -5.33 3.34
N GLY A 11 -10.03 -4.06 3.31
CA GLY A 11 -9.57 -3.38 2.10
C GLY A 11 -8.47 -4.17 1.41
N ARG A 12 -8.72 -4.55 0.15
CA ARG A 12 -7.74 -4.97 -0.86
C ARG A 12 -6.68 -6.01 -0.40
N PRO A 13 -7.08 -7.27 -0.13
CA PRO A 13 -6.13 -8.38 0.09
C PRO A 13 -5.15 -8.62 -1.06
N HIS A 14 -5.43 -8.09 -2.26
CA HIS A 14 -4.56 -8.30 -3.42
C HIS A 14 -3.15 -7.72 -3.23
N GLN A 15 -2.96 -6.63 -2.47
CA GLN A 15 -1.62 -6.06 -2.27
C GLN A 15 -0.74 -7.00 -1.44
N LEU A 16 -1.30 -7.60 -0.39
CA LEU A 16 -0.62 -8.60 0.42
C LEU A 16 -0.34 -9.88 -0.39
N LEU A 17 -1.28 -10.31 -1.24
CA LEU A 17 -1.08 -11.44 -2.14
C LEU A 17 0.04 -11.17 -3.17
N THR A 18 0.10 -9.96 -3.73
CA THR A 18 1.20 -9.56 -4.64
C THR A 18 2.55 -9.62 -3.93
N LEU A 19 2.63 -9.11 -2.69
CA LEU A 19 3.85 -9.19 -1.90
C LEU A 19 4.24 -10.63 -1.57
N GLU A 20 3.28 -11.50 -1.25
CA GLU A 20 3.54 -12.91 -1.03
C GLU A 20 4.08 -13.61 -2.28
N VAL A 21 3.53 -13.32 -3.45
CA VAL A 21 4.02 -13.84 -4.73
C VAL A 21 5.43 -13.31 -5.03
N ALA A 22 5.68 -12.01 -4.83
CA ALA A 22 7.01 -11.43 -5.02
C ALA A 22 8.06 -12.10 -4.12
N ARG A 23 7.72 -12.29 -2.84
CA ARG A 23 8.56 -13.03 -1.88
C ARG A 23 8.79 -14.47 -2.30
N GLY A 24 7.75 -15.19 -2.71
CA GLY A 24 7.85 -16.57 -3.19
C GLY A 24 8.72 -16.71 -4.45
N ARG A 25 8.83 -15.65 -5.24
CA ARG A 25 9.70 -15.55 -6.42
C ARG A 25 11.07 -14.93 -6.13
N GLN A 26 11.40 -14.66 -4.86
CA GLN A 26 12.66 -14.05 -4.42
C GLN A 26 12.93 -12.68 -5.08
N LEU A 27 11.88 -11.93 -5.40
CA LEU A 27 12.00 -10.55 -5.89
C LEU A 27 12.24 -9.60 -4.71
N GLY A 28 13.29 -8.79 -4.79
CA GLY A 28 13.54 -7.71 -3.84
C GLY A 28 12.49 -6.61 -4.00
N VAL A 29 11.65 -6.43 -2.98
CA VAL A 29 10.67 -5.34 -2.93
C VAL A 29 11.14 -4.30 -1.93
N ALA A 30 11.50 -3.11 -2.41
CA ALA A 30 12.02 -2.02 -1.57
C ALA A 30 10.94 -1.40 -0.65
N GLY A 31 9.68 -1.43 -1.08
CA GLY A 31 8.55 -0.90 -0.32
C GLY A 31 7.29 -0.72 -1.15
N ILE A 32 6.26 -0.14 -0.55
CA ILE A 32 4.96 0.12 -1.17
C ILE A 32 4.70 1.62 -1.23
N ILE A 33 4.20 2.10 -2.36
CA ILE A 33 3.59 3.42 -2.49
C ILE A 33 2.09 3.21 -2.62
N VAL A 34 1.31 3.86 -1.77
CA VAL A 34 -0.15 3.85 -1.87
C VAL A 34 -0.58 5.10 -2.61
N ASN A 35 -1.21 4.92 -3.77
CA ASN A 35 -1.83 6.02 -4.52
C ASN A 35 -3.35 5.93 -4.34
N GLU A 36 -3.95 6.96 -3.75
CA GLU A 36 -5.40 7.03 -3.58
C GLU A 36 -6.08 7.44 -4.90
N THR A 37 -7.00 6.60 -5.37
CA THR A 37 -7.75 6.85 -6.60
C THR A 37 -9.06 7.59 -6.37
N SER A 38 -9.43 7.80 -5.10
CA SER A 38 -10.65 8.48 -4.66
C SER A 38 -10.49 8.92 -3.21
N VAL A 39 -11.22 9.96 -2.81
CA VAL A 39 -11.36 10.32 -1.40
C VAL A 39 -11.93 9.13 -0.62
N PRO A 40 -11.29 8.68 0.48
CA PRO A 40 -11.86 7.66 1.37
C PRO A 40 -13.25 8.09 1.87
N ARG A 41 -14.24 7.19 1.80
CA ARG A 41 -15.63 7.45 2.23
C ARG A 41 -16.05 6.57 3.39
N THR A 42 -15.22 5.60 3.76
CA THR A 42 -15.53 4.62 4.80
C THR A 42 -14.36 4.47 5.76
N ILE A 43 -14.65 4.11 7.02
CA ILE A 43 -13.64 3.78 8.04
C ILE A 43 -12.69 2.67 7.54
N ALA A 44 -13.20 1.74 6.74
CA ALA A 44 -12.38 0.67 6.17
C ALA A 44 -11.35 1.19 5.17
N GLU A 45 -11.68 2.23 4.40
CA GLU A 45 -10.74 2.87 3.46
C GLU A 45 -9.72 3.74 4.21
N GLU A 46 -10.17 4.49 5.21
CA GLU A 46 -9.31 5.33 6.07
C GLU A 46 -8.26 4.50 6.81
N THR A 47 -8.66 3.36 7.36
CA THR A 47 -7.77 2.48 8.15
C THR A 47 -6.90 1.54 7.29
N ASN A 48 -7.10 1.53 5.97
CA ASN A 48 -6.47 0.56 5.08
C ASN A 48 -4.95 0.70 5.04
N VAL A 49 -4.44 1.94 4.99
CA VAL A 49 -3.00 2.21 4.99
C VAL A 49 -2.35 1.70 6.28
N ASP A 50 -2.99 1.92 7.42
CA ASP A 50 -2.45 1.51 8.71
C ASP A 50 -2.46 0.00 8.87
N GLU A 51 -3.50 -0.68 8.37
CA GLU A 51 -3.52 -2.13 8.29
C GLU A 51 -2.46 -2.67 7.33
N LEU A 52 -2.23 -2.02 6.19
CA LEU A 52 -1.16 -2.39 5.26
C LEU A 52 0.22 -2.24 5.93
N ARG A 53 0.47 -1.15 6.64
CA ARG A 53 1.70 -0.95 7.43
C ARG A 53 1.88 -2.03 8.50
N ARG A 54 0.80 -2.46 9.16
CA ARG A 54 0.85 -3.51 10.18
C ARG A 54 1.14 -4.90 9.61
N ARG A 55 0.71 -5.19 8.38
CA ARG A 55 0.70 -6.55 7.82
C ARG A 55 1.74 -6.79 6.74
N ALA A 56 2.19 -5.75 6.04
CA ALA A 56 3.22 -5.88 5.02
C ALA A 56 4.58 -6.17 5.66
N HIS A 57 5.38 -7.01 5.00
CA HIS A 57 6.76 -7.29 5.40
C HIS A 57 7.76 -6.28 4.81
N VAL A 58 7.26 -5.29 4.08
CA VAL A 58 8.03 -4.20 3.47
C VAL A 58 7.40 -2.87 3.89
N PRO A 59 8.19 -1.78 3.99
CA PRO A 59 7.67 -0.50 4.44
C PRO A 59 6.71 0.12 3.42
N VAL A 60 5.69 0.83 3.91
CA VAL A 60 4.95 1.80 3.09
C VAL A 60 5.80 3.07 3.03
N LEU A 61 6.39 3.35 1.88
CA LEU A 61 7.30 4.46 1.65
C LEU A 61 6.55 5.80 1.58
N ALA A 62 5.42 5.82 0.89
CA ALA A 62 4.61 7.02 0.73
C ALA A 62 3.13 6.70 0.56
N VAL A 63 2.30 7.67 0.94
CA VAL A 63 0.87 7.72 0.59
C VAL A 63 0.65 8.99 -0.22
N VAL A 64 0.19 8.84 -1.45
CA VAL A 64 -0.18 9.92 -2.34
C VAL A 64 -1.69 10.10 -2.23
N PRO A 65 -2.16 11.23 -1.64
CA PRO A 65 -3.59 11.46 -1.47
C PRO A 65 -4.27 11.68 -2.82
N TYR A 66 -5.57 11.43 -2.85
CA TYR A 66 -6.38 11.68 -4.05
C TYR A 66 -6.34 13.16 -4.45
N GLN A 67 -6.20 13.40 -5.75
CA GLN A 67 -6.22 14.73 -6.35
C GLN A 67 -7.30 14.76 -7.43
N GLU A 68 -8.23 15.72 -7.36
CA GLU A 68 -9.31 15.87 -8.33
C GLU A 68 -8.80 16.29 -9.72
N LEU A 69 -7.74 17.09 -9.74
CA LEU A 69 -7.11 17.58 -10.96
C LEU A 69 -5.72 16.98 -11.11
N PRO A 70 -5.32 16.57 -12.33
CA PRO A 70 -3.95 16.14 -12.58
C PRO A 70 -3.00 17.28 -12.25
N THR A 71 -2.06 17.05 -11.34
CA THR A 71 -0.92 17.95 -11.14
C THR A 71 0.28 17.45 -11.93
N HIS A 72 1.05 18.38 -12.48
CA HIS A 72 2.35 18.09 -13.09
C HIS A 72 3.48 18.15 -12.05
N GLU A 73 3.15 18.50 -10.80
CA GLU A 73 4.09 18.56 -9.70
C GLU A 73 4.27 17.17 -9.08
N ILE A 74 5.49 16.89 -8.63
CA ILE A 74 5.77 15.68 -7.86
C ILE A 74 5.06 15.83 -6.50
N PRO A 75 4.16 14.91 -6.11
CA PRO A 75 3.55 14.95 -4.80
C PRO A 75 4.61 15.01 -3.70
N ALA A 76 4.42 15.86 -2.70
CA ALA A 76 5.39 16.06 -1.61
C ALA A 76 5.80 14.73 -0.94
N ALA A 77 4.86 13.78 -0.83
CA ALA A 77 5.11 12.44 -0.30
C ALA A 77 6.17 11.64 -1.10
N LEU A 78 6.26 11.86 -2.42
CA LEU A 78 7.28 11.24 -3.28
C LEU A 78 8.56 12.06 -3.34
N ALA A 79 8.46 13.39 -3.29
CA ALA A 79 9.62 14.28 -3.29
C ALA A 79 10.50 14.08 -2.04
N ALA A 80 9.91 13.69 -0.92
CA ALA A 80 10.63 13.42 0.34
C ALA A 80 11.35 12.06 0.38
N LEU A 81 11.19 11.20 -0.63
CA LEU A 81 11.82 9.88 -0.65
C LEU A 81 13.29 9.96 -1.08
N ASP A 82 14.15 9.29 -0.31
CA ASP A 82 15.55 9.07 -0.68
C ASP A 82 15.66 7.87 -1.63
N TRP A 83 15.50 8.14 -2.93
CA TRP A 83 15.53 7.11 -3.99
C TRP A 83 16.86 6.37 -4.06
N GLY A 84 17.98 7.06 -3.82
CA GLY A 84 19.33 6.45 -3.87
C GLY A 84 19.57 5.41 -2.78
N ARG A 85 18.75 5.42 -1.71
CA ARG A 85 18.79 4.38 -0.67
C ARG A 85 18.04 3.10 -1.06
N LEU A 86 17.16 3.14 -2.05
CA LEU A 86 16.34 1.99 -2.48
C LEU A 86 17.04 1.09 -3.51
N GLU A 87 18.11 1.58 -4.15
CA GLU A 87 18.87 0.85 -5.19
C GLU A 87 20.03 -0.01 -4.63
N ARG A 88 20.15 -0.12 -3.31
CA ARG A 88 21.22 -0.88 -2.63
C ARG A 88 20.75 -2.21 -2.07
#